data_AF-A0A7Y5WSZ6-F1
#
_entry.id   AF-A0A7Y5WSZ6-F1
#
_cell.length_a   1.000
_cell.length_b   1.000
_cell.length_c   1.000
_cell.angle_alpha   90.00
_cell.angle_beta   90.00
_cell.angle_gamma   90.00
#
_symmetry.space_group_name_H-M   'P 1'
#
loop_
_entity.id
_entity.type
_entity.pdbx_description
1 polymer ?
#
loop_
_entity_poly.entity_id
_entity_poly.type
_entity_poly.pdbx_seq_one_letter_code
_entity_poly.pdbx_strand_id
1 'polypeptide(L)'
;MHLVRSILSPLAAAALSLAAGRPAAAQQATAEYVRPAVRHLAATSDTVQRRTLAVYRFGASQLAGMPSEVTVADSSGELVATFRRPNTRDAVPMVVDVLDTDITLHGATPAGVLTLVLYGQNDPNASGALLGRWTLGDRQGELRGRTER
;
A
#
# COMPACT_ATOMS: atom_id res chain seq x y z
N MET A 1 23.88 -26.21 40.82
CA MET A 1 23.72 -25.17 41.87
C MET A 1 23.24 -23.88 41.19
N HIS A 2 22.22 -23.24 41.78
CA HIS A 2 21.45 -22.04 41.34
C HIS A 2 20.68 -22.22 40.01
N LEU A 3 19.34 -22.41 39.91
CA LEU A 3 18.12 -21.95 40.61
C LEU A 3 17.95 -20.42 40.66
N VAL A 4 16.82 -19.92 40.09
CA VAL A 4 15.98 -18.72 40.39
C VAL A 4 15.34 -18.26 39.05
N ARG A 5 14.07 -18.58 38.69
CA ARG A 5 12.71 -18.25 39.19
C ARG A 5 11.97 -17.30 38.21
N SER A 6 10.85 -17.81 37.69
CA SER A 6 9.76 -17.11 36.99
C SER A 6 9.07 -16.05 37.86
N ILE A 7 8.47 -15.02 37.23
CA ILE A 7 7.25 -14.36 37.72
C ILE A 7 6.32 -14.05 36.54
N LEU A 8 5.17 -14.74 36.56
CA LEU A 8 3.95 -14.48 35.80
C LEU A 8 3.23 -13.22 36.32
N SER A 9 2.46 -12.52 35.49
CA SER A 9 1.15 -11.96 35.89
C SER A 9 0.29 -11.53 34.70
N PRO A 10 -0.90 -12.13 34.51
CA PRO A 10 -2.01 -11.63 33.69
C PRO A 10 -3.11 -10.99 34.57
N LEU A 11 -3.76 -9.92 34.11
CA LEU A 11 -4.96 -9.29 34.69
C LEU A 11 -5.57 -8.40 33.59
N ALA A 12 -6.87 -8.27 33.34
CA ALA A 12 -8.07 -8.71 34.05
C ALA A 12 -9.27 -8.70 33.07
N ALA A 13 -10.34 -9.40 33.44
CA ALA A 13 -11.62 -9.51 32.72
C ALA A 13 -12.68 -8.50 33.21
N ALA A 14 -13.68 -8.19 32.36
CA ALA A 14 -15.03 -7.74 32.73
C ALA A 14 -15.97 -8.00 31.52
N ALA A 15 -16.85 -9.02 31.53
CA ALA A 15 -18.22 -9.08 32.08
C ALA A 15 -19.21 -8.10 31.39
N LEU A 16 -20.03 -8.56 30.42
CA LEU A 16 -21.42 -9.06 30.55
C LEU A 16 -22.50 -7.96 30.66
N SER A 17 -23.45 -7.94 29.71
CA SER A 17 -24.88 -7.69 29.97
C SER A 17 -25.75 -8.14 28.79
N LEU A 18 -26.78 -8.92 29.13
CA LEU A 18 -27.84 -9.47 28.28
C LEU A 18 -28.94 -8.44 28.03
N ALA A 19 -29.62 -8.52 26.88
CA ALA A 19 -31.01 -8.08 26.76
C ALA A 19 -31.76 -8.97 25.75
N ALA A 20 -32.67 -9.78 26.30
CA ALA A 20 -33.67 -10.53 25.56
C ALA A 20 -34.91 -9.65 25.35
N GLY A 21 -35.51 -9.71 24.15
CA GLY A 21 -36.82 -9.15 23.87
C GLY A 21 -37.40 -9.76 22.60
N ARG A 22 -38.43 -10.59 22.73
CA ARG A 22 -39.35 -11.01 21.65
C ARG A 22 -40.64 -10.19 21.79
N PRO A 23 -41.36 -9.88 20.69
CA PRO A 23 -42.48 -10.76 20.34
C PRO A 23 -42.62 -11.02 18.84
N ALA A 24 -43.28 -12.14 18.54
CA ALA A 24 -43.75 -12.54 17.23
C ALA A 24 -44.96 -11.68 16.80
N ALA A 25 -44.93 -11.17 15.58
CA ALA A 25 -46.13 -10.78 14.85
C ALA A 25 -46.01 -11.32 13.43
N ALA A 26 -47.01 -12.11 13.04
CA ALA A 26 -47.17 -12.72 11.74
C ALA A 26 -47.24 -11.65 10.63
N GLN A 27 -46.46 -11.84 9.57
CA GLN A 27 -46.74 -11.22 8.27
C GLN A 27 -46.79 -12.33 7.24
N GLN A 28 -48.01 -12.84 7.06
CA GLN A 28 -48.35 -13.71 5.95
C GLN A 28 -48.36 -12.90 4.65
N ALA A 29 -47.78 -13.52 3.62
CA ALA A 29 -48.13 -13.41 2.20
C ALA A 29 -48.14 -12.01 1.57
N THR A 30 -47.25 -11.77 0.62
CA THR A 30 -47.59 -11.84 -0.81
C THR A 30 -46.31 -12.01 -1.62
N ALA A 31 -46.25 -13.03 -2.46
CA ALA A 31 -45.18 -13.24 -3.41
C ALA A 31 -45.35 -12.24 -4.57
N GLU A 32 -44.51 -11.21 -4.60
CA GLU A 32 -44.31 -10.41 -5.79
C GLU A 32 -42.80 -10.29 -6.00
N TYR A 33 -42.30 -10.98 -7.03
CA TYR A 33 -40.89 -11.01 -7.38
C TYR A 33 -40.51 -9.69 -8.08
N VAL A 34 -40.58 -8.58 -7.34
CA VAL A 34 -40.00 -7.31 -7.75
C VAL A 34 -38.55 -7.35 -7.32
N ARG A 35 -37.64 -7.63 -8.27
CA ARG A 35 -36.21 -7.43 -8.04
C ARG A 35 -36.02 -6.01 -7.51
N PRO A 36 -35.44 -5.81 -6.33
CA PRO A 36 -34.85 -4.53 -6.02
C PRO A 36 -33.75 -4.37 -7.06
N ALA A 37 -33.91 -3.41 -7.97
CA ALA A 37 -32.75 -2.77 -8.54
C ALA A 37 -32.04 -2.13 -7.34
N VAL A 38 -31.10 -2.89 -6.75
CA VAL A 38 -30.05 -2.33 -5.92
C VAL A 38 -29.35 -1.37 -6.85
N ARG A 39 -29.84 -0.13 -6.87
CA ARG A 39 -29.00 1.01 -7.15
C ARG A 39 -27.96 0.92 -6.06
N HIS A 40 -26.87 0.22 -6.37
CA HIS A 40 -25.59 0.59 -5.84
C HIS A 40 -25.43 2.06 -6.24
N LEU A 41 -25.93 2.95 -5.40
CA LEU A 41 -25.19 4.15 -5.04
C LEU A 41 -23.89 3.60 -4.41
N ALA A 42 -23.04 3.05 -5.28
CA ALA A 42 -21.64 2.88 -4.97
C ALA A 42 -21.21 4.28 -4.57
N ALA A 43 -20.70 4.32 -3.34
CA ALA A 43 -20.22 5.48 -2.63
C ALA A 43 -19.93 6.65 -3.57
N THR A 44 -20.48 7.83 -3.24
CA THR A 44 -19.71 9.04 -3.47
C THR A 44 -18.31 8.73 -2.98
N SER A 45 -17.42 8.44 -3.93
CA SER A 45 -16.01 8.38 -3.69
C SER A 45 -15.73 9.69 -3.01
N ASP A 46 -15.45 9.63 -1.71
CA ASP A 46 -14.68 10.65 -1.06
C ASP A 46 -13.33 10.57 -1.77
N THR A 47 -13.29 11.19 -2.97
CA THR A 47 -12.20 11.06 -3.91
C THR A 47 -11.10 11.85 -3.28
N VAL A 48 -10.33 11.20 -2.41
CA VAL A 48 -9.01 11.67 -2.02
C VAL A 48 -8.32 12.03 -3.34
N GLN A 49 -8.17 13.33 -3.58
CA GLN A 49 -7.79 13.86 -4.87
C GLN A 49 -6.31 13.54 -5.06
N ARG A 50 -6.03 12.38 -5.64
CA ARG A 50 -4.67 11.90 -5.85
C ARG A 50 -4.08 12.59 -7.08
N ARG A 51 -3.04 13.38 -6.88
CA ARG A 51 -2.30 14.05 -7.95
C ARG A 51 -0.99 13.31 -8.20
N THR A 52 -0.83 12.71 -9.38
CA THR A 52 0.46 12.12 -9.77
C THR A 52 1.54 13.20 -9.81
N LEU A 53 2.68 12.92 -9.17
CA LEU A 53 3.85 13.81 -9.15
C LEU A 53 4.98 13.30 -10.06
N ALA A 54 5.14 11.98 -10.12
CA ALA A 54 6.16 11.36 -10.95
C ALA A 54 5.80 9.90 -11.27
N VAL A 55 6.21 9.46 -12.46
CA VAL A 55 6.24 8.07 -12.87
C VAL A 55 7.68 7.70 -13.22
N TYR A 56 8.23 6.75 -12.48
CA TYR A 56 9.56 6.21 -12.69
C TYR A 56 9.46 4.91 -13.46
N ARG A 57 10.12 4.83 -14.61
CA ARG A 57 10.22 3.60 -15.40
C ARG A 57 11.62 3.07 -15.33
N PHE A 58 11.76 1.82 -14.92
CA PHE A 58 13.03 1.14 -14.82
C PHE A 58 13.29 0.35 -16.10
N GLY A 59 14.56 0.22 -16.48
CA GLY A 59 14.93 -0.68 -17.58
C GLY A 59 14.43 -2.10 -17.31
N ALA A 60 14.31 -2.91 -18.36
CA ALA A 60 13.84 -4.30 -18.27
C ALA A 60 14.79 -5.16 -17.41
N SER A 61 14.63 -5.09 -16.09
CA SER A 61 15.29 -5.98 -15.16
C SER A 61 14.53 -7.31 -15.16
N GLN A 62 15.24 -8.38 -15.51
CA GLN A 62 14.67 -9.74 -15.44
C GLN A 62 14.59 -10.27 -13.99
N LEU A 63 14.98 -9.45 -13.01
CA LEU A 63 14.98 -9.83 -11.62
C LEU A 63 13.54 -9.95 -11.11
N ALA A 64 13.13 -11.17 -10.76
CA ALA A 64 11.82 -11.40 -10.15
C ALA A 64 11.64 -10.54 -8.90
N GLY A 65 10.54 -9.78 -8.85
CA GLY A 65 10.22 -8.83 -7.79
C GLY A 65 10.61 -7.37 -8.09
N MET A 66 11.48 -7.12 -9.07
CA MET A 66 11.85 -5.76 -9.48
C MET A 66 10.67 -5.09 -10.21
N PRO A 67 10.34 -3.83 -9.92
CA PRO A 67 9.28 -3.12 -10.61
C PRO A 67 9.70 -2.73 -12.03
N SER A 68 8.73 -2.69 -12.93
CA SER A 68 8.88 -2.03 -14.24
C SER A 68 8.52 -0.54 -14.15
N GLU A 69 7.65 -0.19 -13.21
CA GLU A 69 7.12 1.16 -13.05
C GLU A 69 6.83 1.43 -11.56
N VAL A 70 7.14 2.64 -11.10
CA VAL A 70 6.69 3.19 -9.83
C VAL A 70 5.99 4.51 -10.11
N THR A 71 4.82 4.70 -9.51
CA THR A 71 4.10 5.97 -9.52
C THR A 71 4.15 6.57 -8.13
N VAL A 72 4.63 7.82 -8.02
CA VAL A 72 4.56 8.64 -6.82
C VAL A 72 3.49 9.71 -7.03
N ALA A 73 2.63 9.88 -6.04
CA ALA A 73 1.53 10.83 -6.06
C ALA A 73 1.42 11.55 -4.71
N ASP A 74 0.84 12.74 -4.76
CA ASP A 74 0.35 13.44 -3.59
C ASP A 74 -1.11 13.06 -3.35
N SER A 75 -1.45 12.82 -2.09
CA SER A 75 -2.75 12.41 -1.63
C SER A 75 -3.08 13.19 -0.37
N SER A 76 -3.72 14.37 -0.53
CA SER A 76 -4.04 15.28 0.57
C SER A 76 -2.82 15.81 1.35
N GLY A 77 -1.71 16.06 0.65
CA GLY A 77 -0.45 16.51 1.27
C GLY A 77 0.44 15.38 1.77
N GLU A 78 0.03 14.12 1.62
CA GLU A 78 0.83 12.94 1.92
C GLU A 78 1.37 12.30 0.64
N LEU A 79 2.68 12.02 0.62
CA LEU A 79 3.29 11.27 -0.48
C LEU A 79 2.92 9.79 -0.39
N VAL A 80 2.32 9.30 -1.47
CA VAL A 80 1.99 7.88 -1.64
C VAL A 80 2.69 7.34 -2.88
N ALA A 81 3.12 6.08 -2.82
CA ALA A 81 3.71 5.42 -3.97
C ALA A 81 3.09 4.05 -4.21
N THR A 82 3.09 3.64 -5.48
CA THR A 82 2.74 2.28 -5.87
C THR A 82 3.72 1.80 -6.93
N PHE A 83 3.99 0.49 -6.96
CA PHE A 83 4.77 -0.14 -8.01
C PHE A 83 4.00 -1.22 -8.75
N ARG A 84 4.41 -1.44 -9.99
CA ARG A 84 3.92 -2.54 -10.84
C ARG A 84 5.09 -3.43 -11.22
N ARG A 85 4.86 -4.75 -11.14
CA ARG A 85 5.84 -5.74 -11.62
C ARG A 85 5.68 -5.98 -13.12
N PRO A 86 6.74 -6.38 -13.82
CA PRO A 86 6.67 -6.79 -15.22
C PRO A 86 5.53 -7.80 -15.43
N ASN A 87 4.76 -7.61 -16.50
CA ASN A 87 3.64 -8.48 -16.90
C ASN A 87 2.48 -8.58 -15.89
N THR A 88 2.41 -7.68 -14.90
CA THR A 88 1.29 -7.62 -13.95
C THR A 88 0.54 -6.29 -14.06
N ARG A 89 -0.77 -6.32 -13.79
CA ARG A 89 -1.60 -5.11 -13.71
C ARG A 89 -1.84 -4.64 -12.27
N ASP A 90 -1.35 -5.38 -11.30
CA ASP A 90 -1.53 -5.05 -9.89
C ASP A 90 -0.58 -3.92 -9.49
N ALA A 91 -1.15 -2.90 -8.86
CA ALA A 91 -0.39 -1.84 -8.22
C ALA A 91 -0.23 -2.18 -6.73
N VAL A 92 1.00 -2.31 -6.28
CA VAL A 92 1.33 -2.64 -4.88
C VAL A 92 1.81 -1.37 -4.18
N PRO A 93 1.27 -1.01 -3.00
CA PRO A 93 1.68 0.20 -2.30
C PRO A 93 3.13 0.14 -1.83
N MET A 94 3.76 1.32 -1.74
CA MET A 94 5.07 1.53 -1.16
C MET A 94 5.01 2.66 -0.14
N VAL A 95 5.87 2.56 0.88
CA VAL A 95 6.20 3.67 1.76
C VAL A 95 7.18 4.59 1.04
N VAL A 96 7.00 5.91 1.23
CA VAL A 96 7.85 6.95 0.64
C VAL A 96 8.52 7.74 1.75
N ASP A 97 9.84 7.80 1.70
CA ASP A 97 10.65 8.63 2.58
C ASP A 97 11.45 9.62 1.73
N VAL A 98 11.49 10.88 2.14
CA VAL A 98 12.24 11.93 1.46
C VAL A 98 13.33 12.43 2.38
N LEU A 99 14.57 12.40 1.90
CA LEU A 99 15.73 12.89 2.62
C LEU A 99 16.54 13.79 1.67
N ASP A 100 16.61 15.07 2.00
CA ASP A 100 17.24 16.10 1.17
C ASP A 100 16.69 16.08 -0.28
N THR A 101 17.53 15.72 -1.25
CA THR A 101 17.17 15.64 -2.66
C THR A 101 16.83 14.21 -3.11
N ASP A 102 16.96 13.23 -2.22
CA ASP A 102 16.76 11.81 -2.53
C ASP A 102 15.37 11.33 -2.07
N ILE A 103 14.83 10.37 -2.82
CA ILE A 103 13.57 9.70 -2.49
C ILE A 103 13.89 8.22 -2.24
N THR A 104 13.52 7.72 -1.07
CA THR A 104 13.58 6.29 -0.74
C THR A 104 12.18 5.69 -0.77
N LEU A 105 12.06 4.51 -1.37
CA LEU A 105 10.80 3.79 -1.55
C LEU A 105 10.94 2.38 -0.99
N HIS A 106 10.01 1.98 -0.13
CA HIS A 106 10.00 0.64 0.47
C HIS A 106 8.72 -0.12 0.10
N GLY A 107 8.86 -1.35 -0.38
CA GLY A 107 7.72 -2.18 -0.77
C GLY A 107 7.93 -3.66 -0.44
N ALA A 108 6.86 -4.36 -0.11
CA ALA A 108 6.89 -5.81 0.06
C ALA A 108 6.71 -6.51 -1.29
N THR A 109 7.56 -7.51 -1.57
CA THR A 109 7.44 -8.36 -2.75
C THR A 109 7.53 -9.83 -2.34
N PRO A 110 7.10 -10.78 -3.20
CA PRO A 110 7.33 -12.20 -2.92
C PRO A 110 8.81 -12.60 -2.82
N ALA A 111 9.72 -11.77 -3.34
CA ALA A 111 11.17 -11.99 -3.27
C ALA A 111 11.81 -11.30 -2.06
N GLY A 112 11.03 -10.72 -1.15
CA GLY A 112 11.48 -9.98 0.02
C GLY A 112 11.15 -8.49 -0.04
N VAL A 113 11.71 -7.75 0.91
CA VAL A 113 11.58 -6.29 0.96
C VAL A 113 12.39 -5.66 -0.18
N LEU A 114 11.72 -4.82 -0.95
CA LEU A 114 12.31 -3.96 -1.98
C LEU A 114 12.56 -2.59 -1.39
N THR A 115 13.79 -2.09 -1.51
CA THR A 115 14.12 -0.69 -1.27
C THR A 115 14.68 -0.10 -2.55
N LEU A 116 14.16 1.06 -2.96
CA LEU A 116 14.71 1.87 -4.05
C LEU A 116 15.16 3.19 -3.46
N VAL A 117 16.36 3.64 -3.81
CA VAL A 117 16.80 5.00 -3.50
C VAL A 117 16.99 5.71 -4.83
N LEU A 118 16.25 6.78 -5.05
CA LEU A 118 16.22 7.57 -6.27
C LEU A 118 17.00 8.86 -6.02
N TYR A 119 18.19 8.97 -6.60
CA TYR A 119 19.08 10.09 -6.32
C TYR A 119 18.60 11.37 -6.99
N GLY A 120 18.57 12.47 -6.23
CA GLY A 120 18.23 13.80 -6.70
C GLY A 120 16.79 13.98 -7.20
N GLN A 121 15.91 12.98 -7.07
CA GLN A 121 14.57 13.05 -7.67
C GLN A 121 13.59 13.95 -6.91
N ASN A 122 13.94 14.41 -5.70
CA ASN A 122 13.23 15.47 -4.99
C ASN A 122 13.73 16.87 -5.37
N ASP A 123 14.80 16.99 -6.16
CA ASP A 123 15.26 18.30 -6.67
C ASP A 123 14.27 18.83 -7.73
N PRO A 124 13.78 20.09 -7.60
CA PRO A 124 12.96 20.73 -8.62
C PRO A 124 13.66 20.83 -9.99
N ASN A 125 15.00 20.84 -10.01
CA ASN A 125 15.82 20.90 -11.22
C ASN A 125 16.28 19.52 -11.72
N ALA A 126 15.78 18.43 -11.14
CA ALA A 126 16.18 17.08 -11.55
C ALA A 126 15.90 16.85 -13.05
N SER A 127 16.90 16.28 -13.74
CA SER A 127 16.74 15.86 -15.13
C SER A 127 15.76 14.68 -15.26
N GLY A 128 15.27 14.41 -16.47
CA GLY A 128 14.44 13.21 -16.73
C GLY A 128 15.19 11.88 -16.64
N ALA A 129 16.51 11.89 -16.44
CA ALA A 129 17.30 10.67 -16.21
C ALA A 129 17.16 10.23 -14.75
N LEU A 130 16.90 8.93 -14.54
CA LEU A 130 16.79 8.34 -13.22
C LEU A 130 18.03 7.53 -12.90
N LEU A 131 18.68 7.88 -11.80
CA LEU A 131 19.80 7.15 -11.19
C LEU A 131 19.48 6.83 -9.74
N GLY A 132 20.05 5.75 -9.23
CA GLY A 132 19.73 5.30 -7.88
C GLY A 132 20.42 4.00 -7.52
N ARG A 133 19.99 3.42 -6.40
CA ARG A 133 20.28 2.02 -6.04
C ARG A 133 18.99 1.28 -5.75
N TRP A 134 19.08 -0.04 -5.79
CA TRP A 134 18.02 -0.91 -5.31
C TRP A 134 18.60 -1.99 -4.41
N THR A 135 17.79 -2.43 -3.44
CA THR A 135 17.99 -3.67 -2.70
C THR A 135 16.71 -4.49 -2.72
N LEU A 136 16.83 -5.81 -2.82
CA LEU A 136 15.72 -6.75 -2.85
C LEU A 136 16.10 -8.03 -2.11
N GLY A 137 15.64 -8.14 -0.86
CA GLY A 137 16.18 -9.12 0.07
C GLY A 137 17.69 -8.92 0.23
N ASP A 138 18.47 -9.97 -0.03
CA ASP A 138 19.94 -9.94 0.06
C ASP A 138 20.63 -9.45 -1.22
N ARG A 139 19.87 -9.12 -2.27
CA ARG A 139 20.41 -8.66 -3.56
C ARG A 139 20.42 -7.14 -3.62
N GLN A 140 21.39 -6.57 -4.31
CA GLN A 140 21.48 -5.12 -4.51
C GLN A 140 22.14 -4.77 -5.84
N GLY A 141 21.93 -3.54 -6.29
CA GLY A 141 22.61 -3.02 -7.47
C GLY A 141 22.25 -1.56 -7.75
N GLU A 142 22.76 -1.07 -8.88
CA GLU A 142 22.47 0.27 -9.37
C GLU A 142 21.12 0.29 -10.09
N LEU A 143 20.42 1.41 -9.94
CA LEU A 143 19.13 1.69 -10.57
C LEU A 143 19.35 2.69 -11.70
N ARG A 144 18.79 2.37 -12.86
CA ARG A 144 18.78 3.25 -14.03
C ARG A 144 17.41 3.23 -14.67
N GLY A 145 16.96 4.40 -15.11
CA GLY A 145 15.66 4.52 -15.74
C GLY A 145 15.38 5.93 -16.25
N ARG A 146 14.10 6.24 -16.34
CA ARG A 146 13.61 7.56 -16.71
C ARG A 146 12.45 7.99 -15.82
N THR A 147 12.32 9.30 -15.67
CA THR A 147 11.25 9.95 -14.92
C THR A 147 10.32 10.69 -15.88
N GLU A 148 9.01 10.49 -15.70
CA GLU A 148 7.93 11.23 -16.38
C GLU A 148 7.19 12.03 -15.28
N ARG A 149 7.18 13.37 -15.36
CA ARG A 149 6.55 14.28 -14.38
C ARG A 149 5.35 14.99 -14.98
#